data_AF-A0A9K3DKR4-F1
#
_entry.id   AF-A0A9K3DKR4-F1
#
_cell.length_a   1.000
_cell.length_b   1.000
_cell.length_c   1.000
_cell.angle_alpha   90.00
_cell.angle_beta   90.00
_cell.angle_gamma   90.00
#
_symmetry.space_group_name_H-M   'P 1'
#
loop_
_entity.id
_entity.type
_entity.pdbx_description
1 polymer ?
#
loop_
_entity_poly.entity_id
_entity_poly.type
_entity_poly.pdbx_seq_one_letter_code
_entity_poly.pdbx_strand_id
1 'polypeptide(L)'
;MEQVIEQRRPPTFGDWSEPNQMLFDQQRYMGASMERALKQSYDRHEQWNRAHMYAHQEEMNNRYFDYHKRLMHDAWHAGQPVTSDPPIVDYSTLPPYDGSVTYPNPPLHHSQWVDPYTSMGTQQASQEGDQGGSSSGAFGFGEFSEMMTSIFGPPQPRYY
;
A
#
# COMPACT_ATOMS: atom_id res chain seq x y z
N MET A 1 1.63 2.52 -30.09
CA MET A 1 0.31 3.11 -29.77
C MET A 1 -0.65 2.82 -30.91
N GLU A 2 -0.26 3.15 -32.14
CA GLU A 2 -0.98 2.79 -33.38
C GLU A 2 -1.43 1.32 -33.41
N GLN A 3 -0.51 0.37 -33.21
CA GLN A 3 -0.83 -1.07 -33.24
C GLN A 3 -1.93 -1.51 -32.24
N VAL A 4 -2.05 -0.87 -31.06
CA VAL A 4 -3.07 -1.23 -30.05
C VAL A 4 -4.44 -0.66 -30.41
N ILE A 5 -4.45 0.48 -31.11
CA ILE A 5 -5.67 1.14 -31.56
C ILE A 5 -6.21 0.44 -32.79
N GLU A 6 -5.33 0.06 -33.72
CA GLU A 6 -5.67 -0.76 -34.88
C GLU A 6 -6.29 -2.10 -34.50
N GLN A 7 -5.76 -2.78 -33.49
CA GLN A 7 -6.31 -4.05 -32.98
C GLN A 7 -7.69 -3.93 -32.33
N ARG A 8 -8.10 -2.72 -31.93
CA ARG A 8 -9.40 -2.46 -31.28
C ARG A 8 -10.43 -1.84 -32.22
N ARG A 9 -10.08 -1.62 -33.50
CA ARG A 9 -11.02 -1.16 -34.50
C ARG A 9 -12.06 -2.27 -34.78
N PRO A 10 -13.36 -1.96 -34.82
CA PRO A 10 -14.37 -2.94 -35.17
C PRO A 10 -14.21 -3.41 -36.62
N PRO A 11 -14.72 -4.60 -36.98
CA PRO A 11 -14.61 -5.14 -38.34
C PRO A 11 -15.23 -4.23 -39.42
N THR A 12 -16.24 -3.44 -39.06
CA THR A 12 -16.93 -2.48 -39.94
C THR A 12 -16.25 -1.12 -40.03
N PHE A 13 -15.09 -0.93 -39.39
CA PHE A 13 -14.42 0.37 -39.31
C PHE A 13 -14.10 0.97 -40.69
N GLY A 14 -13.74 0.13 -41.67
CA GLY A 14 -13.49 0.57 -43.04
C GLY A 14 -14.72 1.10 -43.77
N ASP A 15 -15.92 0.74 -43.33
CA ASP A 15 -17.19 1.16 -43.93
C ASP A 15 -17.70 2.49 -43.35
N TRP A 16 -17.05 3.00 -42.30
CA TRP A 16 -17.46 4.25 -41.65
C TRP A 16 -17.00 5.45 -42.48
N SER A 17 -17.69 6.58 -42.36
CA SER A 17 -17.21 7.83 -42.94
C SER A 17 -15.88 8.26 -42.30
N GLU A 18 -14.98 8.87 -43.09
CA GLU A 18 -13.69 9.40 -42.62
C GLU A 18 -13.77 10.21 -41.30
N PRO A 19 -14.73 11.15 -41.11
CA PRO A 19 -14.82 11.88 -39.84
C PRO A 19 -15.14 10.96 -38.65
N ASN A 20 -15.93 9.90 -38.85
CA ASN A 20 -16.25 8.94 -37.78
C ASN A 20 -15.06 8.04 -37.46
N GLN A 21 -14.27 7.66 -38.48
CA GLN A 21 -13.01 6.92 -38.29
C GLN A 21 -12.00 7.76 -37.49
N MET A 22 -11.79 9.02 -37.88
CA MET A 22 -10.91 9.95 -37.16
C MET A 22 -11.35 10.19 -35.71
N LEU A 23 -12.66 10.39 -35.48
CA LEU A 23 -13.18 10.61 -34.13
C LEU A 23 -12.96 9.40 -33.23
N PHE A 24 -13.18 8.19 -33.75
CA PHE A 24 -12.95 6.95 -33.01
C PHE A 24 -11.47 6.79 -32.63
N ASP A 25 -10.57 6.97 -33.60
CA ASP A 25 -9.13 6.89 -33.34
C ASP A 25 -8.71 7.95 -32.31
N GLN A 26 -9.15 9.19 -32.46
CA GLN A 26 -8.86 10.28 -31.52
C GLN A 26 -9.30 9.95 -30.09
N GLN A 27 -10.54 9.49 -29.90
CA GLN A 27 -11.05 9.08 -28.59
C GLN A 27 -10.25 7.92 -28.02
N ARG A 28 -9.84 6.96 -28.86
CA ARG A 28 -9.04 5.82 -28.42
C ARG A 28 -7.63 6.21 -28.02
N TYR A 29 -6.99 7.12 -28.75
CA TYR A 29 -5.69 7.70 -28.39
C TYR A 29 -5.76 8.41 -27.04
N MET A 30 -6.81 9.22 -26.81
CA MET A 30 -7.01 9.93 -25.55
C MET A 30 -7.30 8.97 -24.38
N GLY A 31 -8.12 7.94 -24.59
CA GLY A 31 -8.36 6.92 -23.55
C GLY A 31 -7.08 6.16 -23.19
N ALA A 32 -6.34 5.69 -24.20
CA ALA A 32 -5.10 4.94 -23.98
C ALA A 32 -3.99 5.78 -23.35
N SER A 33 -3.92 7.09 -23.64
CA SER A 33 -2.97 7.98 -22.99
C SER A 33 -3.32 8.23 -21.53
N MET A 34 -4.61 8.38 -21.21
CA MET A 34 -5.09 8.52 -19.83
C MET A 34 -4.87 7.25 -19.01
N GLU A 35 -5.21 6.07 -19.55
CA GLU A 35 -4.95 4.78 -18.90
C GLU A 35 -3.46 4.58 -18.60
N ARG A 36 -2.58 4.93 -19.55
CA ARG A 36 -1.13 4.87 -19.34
C ARG A 36 -0.68 5.83 -18.24
N ALA A 37 -1.19 7.06 -18.23
CA ALA A 37 -0.83 8.05 -17.22
C ALA A 37 -1.26 7.61 -15.81
N LEU A 38 -2.46 7.04 -15.68
CA LEU A 38 -2.95 6.44 -14.43
C LEU A 38 -2.10 5.27 -13.97
N LYS A 39 -1.72 4.37 -14.88
CA LYS A 39 -0.84 3.27 -14.54
C LYS A 39 0.53 3.77 -14.06
N GLN A 40 1.12 4.74 -14.77
CA GLN A 40 2.41 5.30 -14.40
C GLN A 40 2.38 6.02 -13.05
N SER A 41 1.30 6.73 -12.72
CA SER A 41 1.16 7.38 -11.43
C SER A 41 1.00 6.37 -10.29
N TYR A 42 0.24 5.29 -10.52
CA TYR A 42 0.11 4.17 -9.59
C TYR A 42 1.44 3.46 -9.36
N ASP A 43 2.12 3.03 -10.44
CA ASP A 43 3.40 2.33 -10.35
C ASP A 43 4.44 3.17 -9.57
N ARG A 44 4.45 4.50 -9.78
CA ARG A 44 5.33 5.41 -9.05
C ARG A 44 4.98 5.47 -7.55
N HIS A 45 3.70 5.58 -7.21
CA HIS A 45 3.27 5.57 -5.80
C HIS A 45 3.62 4.25 -5.13
N GLU A 46 3.40 3.13 -5.81
CA GLU A 46 3.75 1.82 -5.29
C GLU A 46 5.25 1.70 -5.00
N GLN A 47 6.09 2.19 -5.93
CA GLN A 47 7.54 2.22 -5.73
C GLN A 47 7.95 3.06 -4.51
N TRP A 48 7.36 4.24 -4.35
CA TRP A 48 7.62 5.08 -3.18
C TRP A 48 7.16 4.41 -1.88
N ASN A 49 5.97 3.82 -1.85
CA ASN A 49 5.47 3.11 -0.69
C ASN A 49 6.38 1.94 -0.31
N ARG A 50 6.82 1.15 -1.29
CA ARG A 50 7.78 0.05 -1.04
C ARG A 50 9.09 0.60 -0.46
N ALA A 51 9.66 1.64 -1.05
CA ALA A 51 10.90 2.25 -0.57
C ALA A 51 10.77 2.76 0.88
N HIS A 52 9.65 3.43 1.20
CA HIS A 52 9.37 3.88 2.56
C HIS A 52 9.24 2.73 3.55
N MET A 53 8.53 1.66 3.19
CA MET A 53 8.39 0.48 4.04
C MET A 53 9.75 -0.19 4.29
N TYR A 54 10.61 -0.30 3.27
CA TYR A 54 11.97 -0.82 3.45
C TYR A 54 12.80 0.04 4.38
N ALA A 55 12.81 1.36 4.18
CA ALA A 55 13.56 2.28 5.03
C ALA A 55 13.08 2.24 6.50
N HIS A 56 11.76 2.18 6.70
CA HIS A 56 11.18 2.06 8.03
C HIS A 56 11.61 0.75 8.73
N GLN A 57 11.56 -0.38 8.00
CA GLN A 57 11.98 -1.67 8.54
C GLN A 57 13.47 -1.68 8.89
N GLU A 58 14.31 -1.09 8.04
CA GLU A 58 15.74 -0.95 8.29
C GLU A 58 16.01 -0.12 9.54
N GLU A 59 15.32 1.01 9.72
CA GLU A 59 15.43 1.84 10.92
C GLU A 59 15.04 1.07 12.18
N MET A 60 13.93 0.34 12.15
CA MET A 60 13.50 -0.49 13.27
C MET A 60 14.55 -1.55 13.63
N ASN A 61 15.08 -2.24 12.64
CA ASN A 61 16.11 -3.26 12.83
C ASN A 61 17.38 -2.64 13.44
N ASN A 62 17.83 -1.50 12.92
CA ASN A 62 19.01 -0.80 13.44
C ASN A 62 18.82 -0.35 14.90
N ARG A 63 17.64 0.19 15.25
CA ARG A 63 17.31 0.54 16.64
C ARG A 63 17.32 -0.67 17.56
N TYR A 64 16.79 -1.81 17.10
CA TYR A 64 16.85 -3.06 17.85
C TYR A 64 18.30 -3.51 18.09
N PHE A 65 19.16 -3.50 17.06
CA PHE A 65 20.56 -3.86 17.21
C PHE A 65 21.33 -2.93 18.15
N ASP A 66 21.09 -1.62 18.07
CA ASP A 66 21.72 -0.65 18.97
C ASP A 66 21.26 -0.85 20.42
N TYR A 67 19.97 -1.10 20.64
CA TYR A 67 19.44 -1.41 21.96
C TYR A 67 20.04 -2.71 22.52
N HIS A 68 20.11 -3.76 21.69
CA HIS A 68 20.72 -5.03 22.07
C HIS A 68 22.18 -4.83 22.48
N LYS A 69 22.98 -4.11 21.68
CA LYS A 69 24.39 -3.81 22.03
C LYS A 69 24.54 -3.07 23.35
N ARG A 70 23.64 -2.12 23.66
CA ARG A 70 23.64 -1.41 24.95
C ARG A 70 23.37 -2.37 26.10
N LEU A 71 22.35 -3.22 25.98
CA LEU A 71 22.07 -4.24 27.00
C LEU A 71 23.26 -5.18 27.23
N MET A 72 23.90 -5.64 26.15
CA MET A 72 25.09 -6.49 26.23
C MET A 72 26.25 -5.79 26.95
N HIS A 73 26.48 -4.51 26.63
CA HIS A 73 27.50 -3.69 27.27
C HIS A 73 27.21 -3.51 28.76
N ASP A 74 25.98 -3.17 29.13
CA ASP A 74 25.59 -2.97 30.53
C ASP A 74 25.65 -4.27 31.33
N ALA A 75 25.22 -5.40 30.74
CA ALA A 75 25.33 -6.73 31.33
C ALA A 75 26.81 -7.12 31.58
N TRP A 76 27.70 -6.80 30.64
CA TRP A 76 29.14 -7.02 30.78
C TRP A 76 29.71 -6.23 31.96
N HIS A 77 29.38 -4.94 32.09
CA HIS A 77 29.81 -4.11 33.24
C HIS A 77 29.22 -4.59 34.57
N ALA A 78 28.01 -5.16 34.55
CA ALA A 78 27.36 -5.72 35.74
C ALA A 78 27.82 -7.15 36.09
N GLY A 79 28.73 -7.76 35.30
CA GLY A 79 29.20 -9.13 35.50
C GLY A 79 28.11 -10.20 35.30
N GLN A 80 27.02 -9.85 34.62
CA GLN A 80 25.93 -10.78 34.33
C GLN A 80 26.30 -11.67 33.13
N PRO A 81 25.89 -12.96 33.13
CA PRO A 81 26.07 -13.81 31.97
C PRO A 81 25.27 -13.22 30.80
N VAL A 82 25.97 -12.98 29.70
CA VAL A 82 25.37 -12.48 28.46
C VAL A 82 24.54 -13.61 27.84
N THR A 83 23.21 -13.50 27.91
CA THR A 83 22.30 -14.39 27.19
C THR A 83 22.26 -13.96 25.73
N SER A 84 22.85 -14.74 24.83
CA SER A 84 22.71 -14.54 23.40
C SER A 84 21.25 -14.71 22.98
N ASP A 85 20.79 -13.92 22.00
CA ASP A 85 19.48 -14.15 21.38
C ASP A 85 19.36 -15.63 20.96
N PRO A 86 18.16 -16.24 21.09
CA PRO A 86 17.94 -17.59 20.62
C PRO A 86 18.30 -17.67 19.13
N PRO A 87 18.94 -18.77 18.68
CA PRO A 87 19.31 -18.93 17.28
C PRO A 87 18.07 -18.83 16.39
N ILE A 88 18.24 -18.26 15.19
CA ILE A 88 17.19 -18.23 14.17
C ILE A 88 16.71 -19.67 13.95
N VAL A 89 15.44 -19.93 14.24
CA VAL A 89 14.83 -21.24 14.04
C VAL A 89 14.49 -21.37 12.56
N ASP A 90 15.09 -22.34 11.87
CA ASP A 90 14.70 -22.69 10.52
C ASP A 90 13.43 -23.54 10.54
N TYR A 91 12.30 -22.87 10.36
CA TYR A 91 10.98 -23.51 10.34
C TYR A 91 10.81 -24.52 9.18
N SER A 92 11.66 -24.51 8.14
CA SER A 92 11.59 -25.49 7.05
C SER A 92 12.11 -26.87 7.45
N THR A 93 12.89 -26.95 8.53
CA THR A 93 13.43 -28.19 9.06
C THR A 93 12.56 -28.82 10.15
N LEU A 94 11.48 -28.14 10.54
CA LEU A 94 10.58 -28.66 11.56
C LEU A 94 9.79 -29.86 11.00
N PRO A 95 9.65 -30.93 11.78
CA PRO A 95 8.78 -32.03 11.41
C PRO A 95 7.34 -31.51 11.24
N PRO A 96 6.53 -32.15 10.36
CA PRO A 96 5.12 -31.83 10.24
C PRO A 96 4.46 -31.83 11.62
N TYR A 97 3.63 -30.82 11.88
CA TYR A 97 2.90 -30.70 13.13
C TYR A 97 2.13 -31.99 13.42
N ASP A 98 2.50 -32.68 14.50
CA ASP A 98 2.00 -34.02 14.85
C ASP A 98 0.75 -33.98 15.73
N GLY A 99 0.26 -32.79 16.08
CA GLY A 99 -0.94 -32.59 16.90
C GLY A 99 -0.78 -33.04 18.36
N SER A 100 0.43 -33.41 18.81
CA SER A 100 0.68 -33.88 20.17
C SER A 100 0.70 -32.75 21.21
N VAL A 101 0.91 -31.51 20.76
CA VAL A 101 0.98 -30.32 21.62
C VAL A 101 -0.36 -29.60 21.63
N THR A 102 -1.17 -29.87 22.64
CA THR A 102 -2.39 -29.09 22.92
C THR A 102 -2.00 -27.79 23.61
N TYR A 103 -1.88 -26.70 22.85
CA TYR A 103 -1.72 -25.38 23.45
C TYR A 103 -3.00 -24.97 24.19
N PRO A 104 -2.90 -24.35 25.37
CA PRO A 104 -4.07 -23.80 26.05
C PRO A 104 -4.73 -22.78 25.13
N ASN A 105 -6.01 -22.96 24.84
CA ASN A 105 -6.77 -22.05 24.00
C ASN A 105 -6.88 -20.71 24.76
N PRO A 106 -6.21 -19.62 24.35
CA PRO A 106 -6.31 -18.36 25.06
C PRO A 106 -7.77 -17.88 24.98
N PRO A 107 -8.32 -17.26 26.04
CA PRO A 107 -9.63 -16.63 25.96
C PRO A 107 -9.62 -15.59 24.83
N LEU A 108 -10.39 -15.86 23.77
CA LEU A 108 -10.55 -14.98 22.63
C LEU A 108 -11.22 -13.68 23.09
N HIS A 109 -10.43 -12.62 23.20
CA HIS A 109 -10.98 -11.26 23.25
C HIS A 109 -11.33 -10.85 21.82
N HIS A 110 -12.64 -10.70 21.56
CA HIS A 110 -13.29 -10.37 20.29
C HIS A 110 -12.85 -9.05 19.62
N SER A 111 -11.78 -8.42 20.11
CA SER A 111 -11.26 -7.12 19.64
C SER A 111 -10.04 -7.25 18.73
N GLN A 112 -9.65 -8.44 18.30
CA GLN A 112 -8.49 -8.60 17.43
C GLN A 112 -8.81 -9.48 16.22
N TRP A 113 -8.64 -8.87 15.05
CA TRP A 113 -8.77 -9.42 13.69
C TRP A 113 -10.20 -9.58 13.17
N VAL A 114 -10.82 -8.46 12.82
CA VAL A 114 -11.86 -8.43 11.78
C VAL A 114 -11.14 -8.27 10.45
N ASP A 115 -11.39 -9.21 9.53
CA ASP A 115 -10.96 -9.10 8.14
C ASP A 115 -11.71 -7.91 7.47
N PRO A 116 -11.00 -6.94 6.85
CA PRO A 116 -11.62 -5.74 6.27
C PRO A 116 -12.63 -6.04 5.15
N TYR A 117 -12.59 -7.25 4.56
CA TYR A 117 -13.57 -7.66 3.55
C TYR A 117 -14.88 -8.18 4.15
N THR A 118 -14.91 -8.61 5.41
CA THR A 118 -16.13 -9.07 6.07
C THR A 118 -16.93 -7.91 6.67
N SER A 119 -16.29 -6.81 7.07
CA SER A 119 -16.98 -5.65 7.67
C SER A 119 -17.79 -4.81 6.68
N MET A 120 -17.47 -4.84 5.37
CA MET A 120 -18.27 -4.14 4.36
C MET A 120 -19.64 -4.78 4.09
N GLY A 121 -19.79 -6.09 4.36
CA GLY A 121 -21.03 -6.81 4.08
C GLY A 121 -22.12 -6.66 5.16
N THR A 122 -21.75 -6.27 6.38
CA THR A 122 -22.67 -6.27 7.54
C THR A 122 -23.09 -4.86 7.99
N GLN A 123 -22.45 -3.79 7.52
CA GLN A 123 -22.75 -2.42 7.96
C GLN A 123 -23.91 -1.74 7.21
N GLN A 124 -24.42 -2.31 6.11
CA GLN A 124 -25.52 -1.69 5.35
C GLN A 124 -26.93 -1.95 5.91
N ALA A 125 -27.10 -2.83 6.90
CA ALA A 125 -28.43 -3.24 7.36
C ALA A 125 -28.85 -2.70 8.74
N SER A 126 -28.06 -1.83 9.40
CA SER A 126 -28.40 -1.38 10.75
C SER A 126 -27.80 -0.01 11.06
N GLN A 127 -28.56 1.06 10.80
CA GLN A 127 -28.82 2.20 11.71
C GLN A 127 -29.23 3.44 10.92
N GLU A 128 -30.55 3.62 10.84
CA GLU A 128 -31.16 4.94 10.94
C GLU A 128 -30.87 5.49 12.36
N GLY A 129 -30.39 6.74 12.47
CA GLY A 129 -30.33 7.47 13.74
C GLY A 129 -29.05 8.26 14.02
N ASP A 130 -29.11 9.56 13.70
CA ASP A 130 -28.42 10.72 14.31
C ASP A 130 -26.90 10.74 14.58
N GLN A 131 -26.23 11.54 13.73
CA GLN A 131 -25.28 12.62 14.03
C GLN A 131 -24.18 12.42 15.10
N GLY A 132 -22.97 12.22 14.59
CA GLY A 132 -21.69 12.43 15.29
C GLY A 132 -20.53 12.28 14.31
N GLY A 133 -20.32 13.26 13.43
CA GLY A 133 -19.34 13.20 12.36
C GLY A 133 -17.91 13.09 12.87
N SER A 134 -17.32 11.90 12.74
CA SER A 134 -15.86 11.72 12.72
C SER A 134 -15.47 11.40 11.28
N SER A 135 -14.83 12.37 10.62
CA SER A 135 -14.33 12.25 9.26
C SER A 135 -13.20 11.22 9.22
N SER A 136 -13.55 9.99 8.83
CA SER A 136 -12.60 8.98 8.38
C SER A 136 -11.91 9.48 7.11
N GLY A 137 -10.62 9.81 7.25
CA GLY A 137 -9.79 10.47 6.24
C GLY A 137 -9.74 9.71 4.92
N ALA A 138 -10.47 10.23 3.94
CA ALA A 138 -10.07 10.10 2.56
C ALA A 138 -8.99 11.16 2.32
N PHE A 139 -7.78 10.74 1.92
CA PHE A 139 -6.74 11.67 1.49
C PHE A 139 -7.29 12.51 0.33
N GLY A 140 -7.66 13.74 0.62
CA GLY A 140 -8.19 14.67 -0.35
C GLY A 140 -7.06 15.17 -1.25
N PHE A 141 -7.28 15.26 -2.55
CA PHE A 141 -6.31 15.80 -3.50
C PHE A 141 -5.84 17.22 -3.14
N GLY A 142 -6.66 17.97 -2.40
CA GLY A 142 -6.30 19.29 -1.84
C GLY A 142 -5.22 19.23 -0.76
N GLU A 143 -5.25 18.22 0.11
CA GLU A 143 -4.29 18.03 1.21
C GLU A 143 -2.89 17.68 0.67
N PHE A 144 -2.85 16.89 -0.41
CA PHE A 144 -1.63 16.63 -1.17
C PHE A 144 -1.07 17.90 -1.83
N SER A 145 -1.95 18.74 -2.40
CA SER A 145 -1.54 20.01 -3.00
C SER A 145 -0.98 20.98 -1.96
N GLU A 146 -1.56 21.04 -0.76
CA GLU A 146 -1.05 21.84 0.35
C GLU A 146 0.30 21.33 0.87
N MET A 147 0.45 20.01 1.01
CA MET A 147 1.74 19.40 1.40
C MET A 147 2.85 19.73 0.41
N MET A 148 2.57 19.62 -0.89
CA MET A 148 3.56 19.94 -1.93
C MET A 148 3.89 21.44 -1.98
N THR A 149 2.90 22.30 -1.72
CA THR A 149 3.10 23.76 -1.61
C THR A 149 3.92 24.13 -0.37
N SER A 150 3.77 23.40 0.72
CA SER A 150 4.55 23.55 1.97
C SER A 150 6.03 23.18 1.75
N ILE A 151 6.30 22.08 1.05
CA ILE A 151 7.68 21.58 0.85
C ILE A 151 8.42 22.37 -0.22
N PHE A 152 7.75 22.72 -1.33
CA PHE A 152 8.41 23.29 -2.51
C PHE A 152 8.05 24.77 -2.76
N GLY A 153 7.19 25.36 -1.94
CA GLY A 153 6.64 26.69 -2.17
C GLY A 153 5.53 26.70 -3.23
N PRO A 154 4.78 27.81 -3.35
CA PRO A 154 3.74 27.94 -4.37
C PRO A 154 4.32 27.87 -5.78
N PRO A 155 3.61 27.22 -6.73
CA PRO A 155 4.07 27.15 -8.11
C PRO A 155 4.20 28.56 -8.68
N GLN A 156 5.42 28.94 -9.06
CA GLN A 156 5.64 30.27 -9.63
C GLN A 156 5.00 30.36 -11.02
N PRO A 157 4.27 31.45 -11.31
CA PRO A 157 3.76 31.67 -12.66
C PRO A 157 4.95 31.78 -13.61
N ARG A 158 5.00 30.91 -14.62
CA ARG A 158 5.91 31.09 -15.73
C ARG A 158 5.40 32.30 -16.53
N TYR A 159 6.10 33.42 -16.43
CA TYR A 159 5.89 34.54 -17.33
C TYR A 159 6.04 34.07 -18.78
N TYR A 160 4.98 34.21 -19.55
CA TYR A 160 4.97 34.31 -21.01
C TYR A 160 4.06 35.48 -21.38
#